data_AF-Q54XR6-F1
#
_entry.id   AF-Q54XR6-F1
#
_cell.length_a   1.000
_cell.length_b   1.000
_cell.length_c   1.000
_cell.angle_alpha   90.00
_cell.angle_beta   90.00
_cell.angle_gamma   90.00
#
_symmetry.space_group_name_H-M   'P 1'
#
loop_
_entity.id
_entity.type
_entity.pdbx_description
1 polymer ?
#
loop_
_entity_poly.entity_id
_entity_poly.type
_entity_poly.pdbx_seq_one_letter_code
_entity_poly.pdbx_strand_id
1 'polypeptide(L)'
;MNIEIGNKSKVLLTRLLSQHVNKQHILRYSTTNKKPIPSYKSKTFLNNNNNNHNNENNKRYFRSTSPILSEKRDLYEVLGVSRDASKQDIKKAFYALAKKYHPDTNRDDPNAHKTFAEISNAYDVLYDDKKRSVYDTAGHQGATQENMEHGGFPGGMGGQNVNLEDLFGGGFDLNDLFGGGGGGGGGKKSSVGADMEVNLHLDFMEAVNGAEKDISFYGGTKCTPCDGSGAKPGTKPQTCKQCGGTGSQTRSNGFFHMATNCRACKGTGKVIKEPCSSCKGKGITQGERTVNIKVPAGINNGTTIKLAGEGEPSKTGRRGNLFVHITVSEHELFRRQGNDIHLDVPITISQAILGDTVSIPTLSGEVELKVPKGTQPNEKRVLKGKGVRFVNSTEFGSQFVHFIVSIPKNINQKQQELIKEFDQEEKKNNGPLDSLSHPVLSFWNKAMKRWRDYSNKFKK
;
A
#
# COMPACT_ATOMS: atom_id res chain seq x y z
N MET A 1 -46.36 43.85 37.52
CA MET A 1 -45.97 44.11 36.11
C MET A 1 -44.51 43.74 35.99
N ASN A 2 -44.22 42.70 35.21
CA ASN A 2 -42.98 41.92 35.25
C ASN A 2 -41.80 42.64 34.58
N ILE A 3 -40.72 42.86 35.33
CA ILE A 3 -39.40 43.20 34.79
C ILE A 3 -38.37 42.50 35.67
N GLU A 4 -37.70 41.47 35.14
CA GLU A 4 -36.35 41.10 35.59
C GLU A 4 -35.57 40.47 34.44
N ILE A 5 -34.48 41.15 34.11
CA ILE A 5 -33.50 40.86 33.07
C ILE A 5 -32.40 40.03 33.72
N GLY A 6 -32.01 38.88 33.15
CA GLY A 6 -30.84 38.17 33.67
C GLY A 6 -30.41 36.95 32.85
N ASN A 7 -29.12 36.92 32.51
CA ASN A 7 -28.32 35.79 32.00
C ASN A 7 -28.33 35.48 30.49
N LYS A 8 -27.69 36.36 29.71
CA LYS A 8 -27.17 36.09 28.36
C LYS A 8 -25.62 36.10 28.25
N SER A 9 -24.89 35.80 29.34
CA SER A 9 -23.43 35.98 29.40
C SER A 9 -22.58 34.72 29.68
N LYS A 10 -23.07 33.50 29.38
CA LYS A 10 -22.35 32.23 29.69
C LYS A 10 -21.76 31.44 28.50
N VAL A 11 -21.73 32.00 27.28
CA VAL A 11 -21.31 31.25 26.07
C VAL A 11 -20.00 31.76 25.43
N LEU A 12 -19.32 32.74 26.02
CA LEU A 12 -18.12 33.36 25.41
C LEU A 12 -16.78 33.09 26.13
N LEU A 13 -16.74 32.22 27.14
CA LEU A 13 -15.53 31.99 27.97
C LEU A 13 -14.82 30.65 27.76
N THR A 14 -15.21 29.87 26.74
CA THR A 14 -14.61 28.56 26.43
C THR A 14 -13.71 28.53 25.19
N ARG A 15 -13.40 29.69 24.59
CA ARG A 15 -12.62 29.78 23.34
C ARG A 15 -11.24 30.43 23.45
N LEU A 16 -10.77 30.76 24.65
CA LEU A 16 -9.52 31.52 24.86
C LEU A 16 -8.43 30.80 25.70
N LEU A 17 -8.60 29.53 26.05
CA LEU A 17 -7.62 28.79 26.88
C LEU A 17 -6.84 27.69 26.15
N SER A 18 -6.91 27.60 24.82
CA SER A 18 -6.23 26.53 24.04
C SER A 18 -5.02 27.00 23.21
N GLN A 19 -4.53 28.24 23.42
CA GLN A 19 -3.43 28.78 22.59
C GLN A 19 -2.14 29.15 23.34
N HIS A 20 -2.02 28.90 24.65
CA HIS A 20 -0.81 29.23 25.42
C HIS A 20 -0.37 28.10 26.36
N VAL A 21 0.23 27.03 25.83
CA VAL A 21 1.20 26.24 26.60
C VAL A 21 2.42 25.98 25.72
N ASN A 22 3.41 26.84 25.92
CA ASN A 22 4.71 26.84 25.28
C ASN A 22 5.61 25.77 25.95
N LYS A 23 6.42 25.14 25.10
CA LYS A 23 7.59 24.29 25.33
C LYS A 23 8.26 24.46 26.69
N GLN A 24 8.59 23.36 27.40
CA GLN A 24 9.94 23.01 27.87
C GLN A 24 10.01 21.54 28.38
N HIS A 25 11.02 20.81 27.90
CA HIS A 25 11.72 19.68 28.53
C HIS A 25 10.94 18.59 29.31
N ILE A 26 11.04 17.33 28.87
CA ILE A 26 11.54 16.19 29.67
C ILE A 26 11.92 15.05 28.71
N LEU A 27 13.23 14.83 28.59
CA LEU A 27 13.85 13.62 28.07
C LEU A 27 13.78 12.54 29.16
N ARG A 28 13.12 11.40 28.91
CA ARG A 28 13.40 10.16 29.66
C ARG A 28 13.31 8.93 28.76
N TYR A 29 14.46 8.27 28.72
CA TYR A 29 14.75 6.94 28.18
C TYR A 29 13.75 5.88 28.66
N SER A 30 13.29 5.02 27.75
CA SER A 30 13.04 3.62 28.10
C SER A 30 13.38 2.71 26.92
N THR A 31 14.24 1.76 27.23
CA THR A 31 14.92 0.80 26.37
C THR A 31 14.04 -0.42 26.12
N THR A 32 13.77 -0.76 24.85
CA THR A 32 13.39 -2.15 24.46
C THR A 32 13.97 -2.52 23.08
N ASN A 33 15.19 -3.05 23.12
CA ASN A 33 15.63 -4.27 22.43
C ASN A 33 14.93 -4.69 21.12
N LYS A 34 15.45 -4.26 19.95
CA LYS A 34 15.35 -5.04 18.70
C LYS A 34 16.66 -4.91 17.90
N LYS A 35 17.33 -6.06 17.72
CA LYS A 35 18.59 -6.27 17.00
C LYS A 35 18.48 -5.85 15.51
N PRO A 36 19.50 -5.22 14.90
CA PRO A 36 19.57 -5.08 13.45
C PRO A 36 20.36 -6.24 12.81
N ILE A 37 19.86 -6.70 11.66
CA ILE A 37 20.46 -7.73 10.78
C ILE A 37 21.61 -7.07 9.98
N PRO A 38 22.79 -7.70 9.82
CA PRO A 38 23.91 -7.09 9.11
C PRO A 38 23.83 -7.30 7.59
N SER A 39 24.08 -6.22 6.83
CA SER A 39 24.20 -6.24 5.36
C SER A 39 25.52 -6.88 4.92
N TYR A 40 25.45 -7.88 4.05
CA TYR A 40 26.60 -8.52 3.42
C TYR A 40 27.21 -7.60 2.36
N LYS A 41 28.50 -7.25 2.50
CA LYS A 41 29.33 -6.61 1.46
C LYS A 41 30.25 -7.68 0.87
N SER A 42 30.04 -8.07 -0.38
CA SER A 42 31.00 -8.89 -1.12
C SER A 42 32.13 -8.01 -1.68
N LYS A 43 33.36 -8.28 -1.23
CA LYS A 43 34.61 -7.73 -1.78
C LYS A 43 35.03 -8.58 -2.98
N THR A 44 35.17 -7.95 -4.15
CA THR A 44 35.93 -8.49 -5.28
C THR A 44 37.43 -8.34 -4.98
N PHE A 45 38.13 -9.46 -4.82
CA PHE A 45 39.59 -9.52 -4.84
C PHE A 45 40.05 -9.83 -6.27
N LEU A 46 40.67 -8.83 -6.90
CA LEU A 46 41.63 -9.03 -7.98
C LEU A 46 42.89 -9.64 -7.36
N ASN A 47 43.36 -10.76 -7.89
CA ASN A 47 44.77 -11.10 -7.73
C ASN A 47 45.34 -11.64 -9.05
N ASN A 48 46.29 -10.87 -9.56
CA ASN A 48 47.25 -11.25 -10.58
C ASN A 48 48.07 -12.44 -10.08
N ASN A 49 48.35 -13.39 -10.97
CA ASN A 49 49.69 -13.95 -10.98
C ASN A 49 50.10 -14.37 -12.40
N ASN A 50 51.20 -13.76 -12.81
CA ASN A 50 52.04 -14.13 -13.93
C ASN A 50 52.47 -15.60 -13.81
N ASN A 51 52.54 -16.31 -14.93
CA ASN A 51 53.79 -16.93 -15.34
C ASN A 51 53.79 -17.39 -16.80
N ASN A 52 54.89 -17.02 -17.44
CA ASN A 52 55.40 -17.43 -18.74
C ASN A 52 55.26 -18.94 -19.00
N HIS A 53 54.88 -19.33 -20.22
CA HIS A 53 55.83 -19.95 -21.17
C HIS A 53 55.15 -20.41 -22.47
N ASN A 54 55.84 -20.10 -23.57
CA ASN A 54 56.02 -20.88 -24.79
C ASN A 54 54.83 -21.03 -25.76
N ASN A 55 54.85 -20.09 -26.72
CA ASN A 55 54.72 -20.29 -28.16
C ASN A 55 54.83 -21.76 -28.62
N GLU A 56 53.73 -22.34 -29.10
CA GLU A 56 53.76 -23.33 -30.17
C GLU A 56 52.46 -23.27 -30.98
N ASN A 57 52.66 -23.04 -32.28
CA ASN A 57 51.66 -22.97 -33.33
C ASN A 57 50.83 -24.26 -33.39
N ASN A 58 49.62 -24.25 -32.83
CA ASN A 58 48.68 -25.35 -33.01
C ASN A 58 47.39 -24.86 -33.67
N LYS A 59 47.34 -25.03 -34.99
CA LYS A 59 46.13 -24.88 -35.82
C LYS A 59 45.05 -25.83 -35.31
N ARG A 60 44.15 -25.33 -34.47
CA ARG A 60 42.97 -26.09 -34.02
C ARG A 60 41.85 -25.93 -35.03
N TYR A 61 41.66 -26.97 -35.84
CA TYR A 61 40.45 -27.17 -36.64
C TYR A 61 39.25 -27.26 -35.68
N PHE A 62 38.36 -26.27 -35.71
CA PHE A 62 37.09 -26.36 -35.00
C PHE A 62 36.24 -27.45 -35.65
N ARG A 63 36.16 -28.62 -35.01
CA ARG A 63 35.11 -29.60 -35.29
C ARG A 63 33.79 -29.03 -34.75
N SER A 64 32.89 -28.62 -35.63
CA SER A 64 31.49 -28.40 -35.28
C SER A 64 30.83 -29.75 -35.01
N THR A 65 30.79 -30.17 -33.75
CA THR A 65 29.81 -31.17 -33.32
C THR A 65 28.44 -30.51 -33.39
N SER A 66 27.65 -30.86 -34.41
CA SER A 66 26.24 -30.52 -34.49
C SER A 66 25.52 -31.13 -33.28
N PRO A 67 24.75 -30.37 -32.48
CA PRO A 67 23.83 -30.98 -31.54
C PRO A 67 22.72 -31.63 -32.38
N ILE A 68 22.65 -32.95 -32.26
CA ILE A 68 21.58 -33.81 -32.74
C ILE A 68 20.24 -33.12 -32.47
N LEU A 69 19.37 -33.06 -33.49
CA LEU A 69 17.96 -32.70 -33.39
C LEU A 69 17.35 -33.43 -32.18
N SER A 70 17.23 -32.74 -31.05
CA SER A 70 16.39 -33.20 -29.96
C SER A 70 14.96 -32.85 -30.36
N GLU A 71 14.18 -33.86 -30.71
CA GLU A 71 12.77 -33.75 -31.10
C GLU A 71 12.03 -32.93 -30.03
N LYS A 72 11.70 -31.66 -30.35
CA LYS A 72 10.87 -30.84 -29.46
C LYS A 72 9.51 -31.53 -29.35
N ARG A 73 9.09 -31.84 -28.11
CA ARG A 73 7.79 -32.47 -27.83
C ARG A 73 6.65 -31.63 -28.36
N ASP A 74 5.61 -32.27 -28.89
CA ASP A 74 4.41 -31.57 -29.36
C ASP A 74 3.81 -30.72 -28.22
N LEU A 75 3.43 -29.47 -28.50
CA LEU A 75 2.90 -28.56 -27.47
C LEU A 75 1.59 -29.10 -26.86
N TYR A 76 0.79 -29.82 -27.66
CA TYR A 76 -0.42 -30.48 -27.18
C TYR A 76 -0.09 -31.62 -26.22
N GLU A 77 0.98 -32.39 -26.49
CA GLU A 77 1.48 -33.44 -25.59
C GLU A 77 2.06 -32.88 -24.30
N VAL A 78 2.76 -31.73 -24.37
CA VAL A 78 3.31 -31.06 -23.18
C VAL A 78 2.21 -30.65 -22.20
N LEU A 79 1.07 -30.17 -22.71
CA LEU A 79 -0.09 -29.84 -21.87
C LEU A 79 -1.01 -31.05 -21.57
N GLY A 80 -0.83 -32.17 -22.28
CA GLY A 80 -1.68 -33.36 -22.16
C GLY A 80 -3.12 -33.14 -22.65
N VAL A 81 -3.30 -32.32 -23.69
CA VAL A 81 -4.61 -31.99 -24.27
C VAL A 81 -4.70 -32.47 -25.72
N SER A 82 -5.91 -32.76 -26.20
CA SER A 82 -6.14 -33.09 -27.62
C SER A 82 -5.86 -31.87 -28.52
N ARG A 83 -5.51 -32.12 -29.79
CA ARG A 83 -5.36 -31.06 -30.82
C ARG A 83 -6.64 -30.27 -31.04
N ASP A 84 -7.80 -30.88 -30.78
CA ASP A 84 -9.12 -30.25 -30.85
C ASP A 84 -9.54 -29.50 -29.56
N ALA A 85 -8.65 -29.40 -28.57
CA ALA A 85 -8.98 -28.81 -27.27
C ALA A 85 -9.41 -27.34 -27.38
N SER A 86 -10.46 -26.97 -26.64
CA SER A 86 -10.90 -25.59 -26.53
C SER A 86 -9.90 -24.76 -25.72
N LYS A 87 -9.92 -23.42 -25.86
CA LYS A 87 -9.10 -22.53 -25.01
C LYS A 87 -9.34 -22.75 -23.52
N GLN A 88 -10.57 -23.12 -23.14
CA GLN A 88 -10.91 -23.38 -21.74
C GLN A 88 -10.21 -24.64 -21.22
N ASP A 89 -10.08 -25.67 -22.06
CA ASP A 89 -9.42 -26.93 -21.69
C ASP A 89 -7.90 -26.75 -21.61
N ILE A 90 -7.31 -26.02 -22.57
CA ILE A 90 -5.89 -25.61 -22.54
C ILE A 90 -5.57 -24.85 -21.26
N LYS A 91 -6.43 -23.89 -20.89
CA LYS A 91 -6.30 -23.13 -19.64
C LYS A 91 -6.39 -24.02 -18.41
N LYS A 92 -7.37 -24.93 -18.33
CA LYS A 92 -7.53 -25.86 -17.21
C LYS A 92 -6.32 -26.79 -17.07
N ALA A 93 -5.82 -27.35 -18.16
CA ALA A 93 -4.65 -28.22 -18.18
C ALA A 93 -3.39 -27.50 -17.71
N PHE A 94 -3.18 -26.27 -18.19
CA PHE A 94 -2.08 -25.41 -17.72
C PHE A 94 -2.15 -25.17 -16.21
N TYR A 95 -3.30 -24.80 -15.64
CA TYR A 95 -3.40 -24.60 -14.18
C TYR A 95 -3.12 -25.86 -13.37
N ALA A 96 -3.56 -27.03 -13.85
CA ALA A 96 -3.30 -28.30 -13.19
C ALA A 96 -1.80 -28.64 -13.18
N LEU A 97 -1.12 -28.45 -14.32
CA LEU A 97 0.32 -28.71 -14.46
C LEU A 97 1.17 -27.66 -13.74
N ALA A 98 0.80 -26.37 -13.81
CA ALA A 98 1.50 -25.29 -13.13
C ALA A 98 1.46 -25.45 -11.61
N LYS A 99 0.33 -25.91 -11.04
CA LYS A 99 0.25 -26.25 -9.61
C LYS A 99 1.13 -27.43 -9.22
N LYS A 100 1.28 -28.41 -10.12
CA LYS A 100 2.08 -29.62 -9.88
C LYS A 100 3.58 -29.36 -10.01
N TYR A 101 4.00 -28.52 -10.97
CA TYR A 101 5.40 -28.24 -11.30
C TYR A 101 5.87 -26.85 -10.87
N HIS A 102 5.18 -26.20 -9.93
CA HIS A 102 5.59 -24.89 -9.43
C HIS A 102 6.98 -25.00 -8.78
N PRO A 103 7.92 -24.06 -9.04
CA PRO A 103 9.27 -24.12 -8.47
C PRO A 103 9.27 -24.06 -6.94
N ASP A 104 8.26 -23.42 -6.33
CA ASP A 104 8.16 -23.34 -4.88
C ASP A 104 7.70 -24.67 -4.23
N THR A 105 6.94 -25.51 -4.95
CA THR A 105 6.52 -26.83 -4.45
C THR A 105 7.51 -27.94 -4.77
N ASN A 106 8.39 -27.74 -5.75
CA ASN A 106 9.37 -28.73 -6.21
C ASN A 106 10.80 -28.17 -6.16
N ARG A 107 11.23 -27.70 -4.98
CA ARG A 107 12.56 -27.10 -4.80
C ARG A 107 13.73 -28.07 -5.02
N ASP A 108 13.48 -29.37 -4.85
CA ASP A 108 14.53 -30.40 -4.87
C ASP A 108 14.73 -31.07 -6.23
N ASP A 109 13.83 -30.84 -7.20
CA ASP A 109 13.94 -31.45 -8.54
C ASP A 109 14.62 -30.50 -9.53
N PRO A 110 15.86 -30.79 -9.98
CA PRO A 110 16.58 -29.94 -10.93
C PRO A 110 15.90 -29.84 -12.31
N ASN A 111 14.99 -30.78 -12.64
CA ASN A 111 14.24 -30.76 -13.88
C ASN A 111 12.91 -30.01 -13.78
N ALA A 112 12.38 -29.74 -12.58
CA ALA A 112 11.11 -29.05 -12.38
C ALA A 112 11.08 -27.71 -13.12
N HIS A 113 12.19 -26.98 -13.07
CA HIS A 113 12.36 -25.72 -13.78
C HIS A 113 12.23 -25.87 -15.31
N LYS A 114 12.89 -26.88 -15.90
CA LYS A 114 12.81 -27.16 -17.35
C LYS A 114 11.40 -27.55 -17.77
N THR A 115 10.76 -28.44 -17.01
CA THR A 115 9.37 -28.84 -17.28
C THR A 115 8.40 -27.67 -17.17
N PHE A 116 8.56 -26.78 -16.18
CA PHE A 116 7.71 -25.61 -16.03
C PHE A 116 7.89 -24.61 -17.18
N ALA A 117 9.12 -24.45 -17.67
CA ALA A 117 9.41 -23.63 -18.84
C ALA A 117 8.77 -24.20 -20.12
N GLU A 118 8.79 -25.53 -20.30
CA GLU A 118 8.11 -26.18 -21.43
C GLU A 118 6.58 -26.03 -21.36
N ILE A 119 5.98 -26.24 -20.18
CA ILE A 119 4.53 -26.06 -19.95
C ILE A 119 4.10 -24.62 -20.24
N SER A 120 4.90 -23.64 -19.80
CA SER A 120 4.61 -22.22 -20.02
C SER A 120 4.68 -21.85 -21.51
N ASN A 121 5.71 -22.35 -22.22
CA ASN A 121 5.85 -22.13 -23.65
C ASN A 121 4.66 -22.74 -24.43
N ALA A 122 4.25 -23.96 -24.10
CA ALA A 122 3.10 -24.60 -24.73
C ALA A 122 1.81 -23.81 -24.51
N TYR A 123 1.59 -23.28 -23.31
CA TYR A 123 0.43 -22.42 -23.04
C TYR A 123 0.46 -21.10 -23.83
N ASP A 124 1.61 -20.43 -23.90
CA ASP A 124 1.74 -19.14 -24.59
C ASP A 124 1.48 -19.23 -26.10
N VAL A 125 1.84 -20.35 -26.72
CA VAL A 125 1.59 -20.60 -28.15
C VAL A 125 0.14 -21.06 -28.37
N LEU A 126 -0.38 -21.98 -27.55
CA LEU A 126 -1.70 -22.57 -27.77
C LEU A 126 -2.88 -21.70 -27.30
N TYR A 127 -2.65 -20.73 -26.42
CA TYR A 127 -3.71 -19.84 -25.91
C TYR A 127 -4.06 -18.69 -26.88
N ASP A 128 -3.07 -18.19 -27.64
CA ASP A 128 -3.26 -17.15 -28.67
C ASP A 128 -3.67 -17.81 -30.00
N ASP A 129 -4.85 -17.45 -30.53
CA ASP A 129 -5.39 -18.04 -31.77
C ASP A 129 -4.43 -17.90 -32.94
N LYS A 130 -3.69 -16.78 -33.01
CA LYS A 130 -2.76 -16.52 -34.11
C LYS A 130 -1.57 -17.48 -34.02
N LYS A 131 -0.94 -17.56 -32.84
CA LYS A 131 0.22 -18.43 -32.62
C LYS A 131 -0.16 -19.90 -32.75
N ARG A 132 -1.34 -20.29 -32.26
CA ARG A 132 -1.89 -21.64 -32.42
C ARG A 132 -2.10 -21.99 -33.89
N SER A 133 -2.72 -21.11 -34.67
CA SER A 133 -2.93 -21.34 -36.11
C SER A 133 -1.61 -21.52 -36.87
N VAL A 134 -0.58 -20.75 -36.50
CA VAL A 134 0.77 -20.84 -37.09
C VAL A 134 1.43 -22.16 -36.71
N TYR A 135 1.33 -22.54 -35.43
CA TYR A 135 1.83 -23.80 -34.93
C TYR A 135 1.15 -25.01 -35.60
N ASP A 136 -0.17 -24.96 -35.76
CA ASP A 136 -0.95 -26.03 -36.38
C ASP A 136 -0.64 -26.18 -37.88
N THR A 137 -0.31 -25.07 -38.56
CA THR A 137 -0.02 -25.08 -40.01
C THR A 137 1.43 -25.42 -40.33
N ALA A 138 2.39 -24.90 -39.57
CA ALA A 138 3.82 -24.97 -39.88
C ALA A 138 4.65 -25.74 -38.83
N GLY A 139 3.99 -26.39 -37.87
CA GLY A 139 4.61 -27.20 -36.83
C GLY A 139 5.59 -26.40 -35.95
N HIS A 140 6.48 -27.12 -35.27
CA HIS A 140 7.54 -26.51 -34.44
C HIS A 140 8.48 -25.57 -35.21
N GLN A 141 8.52 -25.64 -36.54
CA GLN A 141 9.35 -24.77 -37.37
C GLN A 141 8.65 -23.42 -37.63
N GLY A 142 7.32 -23.40 -37.72
CA GLY A 142 6.51 -22.20 -37.99
C GLY A 142 6.46 -21.17 -36.87
N ALA A 143 6.44 -21.61 -35.62
CA ALA A 143 6.38 -20.71 -34.45
C ALA A 143 7.66 -19.86 -34.27
N THR A 144 8.74 -20.18 -35.01
CA THR A 144 9.99 -19.41 -35.05
C THR A 144 10.21 -18.66 -36.36
N GLN A 145 9.27 -18.74 -37.31
CA GLN A 145 9.49 -18.28 -38.70
C GLN A 145 8.58 -17.13 -39.14
N GLU A 146 7.87 -16.48 -38.20
CA GLU A 146 7.15 -15.23 -38.47
C GLU A 146 8.03 -14.02 -38.12
N ASN A 147 9.14 -13.84 -38.85
CA ASN A 147 9.90 -12.58 -38.90
C ASN A 147 10.91 -12.50 -40.06
N MET A 148 10.80 -13.36 -41.09
CA MET A 148 11.70 -13.35 -42.26
C MET A 148 10.93 -13.08 -43.55
N GLU A 149 10.36 -11.87 -43.65
CA GLU A 149 9.93 -11.29 -44.92
C GLU A 149 10.29 -9.80 -44.89
N HIS A 150 11.57 -9.49 -45.15
CA HIS A 150 12.12 -8.27 -45.77
C HIS A 150 13.63 -8.14 -45.50
N GLY A 151 14.45 -8.27 -46.55
CA GLY A 151 15.77 -7.62 -46.68
C GLY A 151 16.96 -8.31 -46.02
N GLY A 152 17.76 -9.02 -46.81
CA GLY A 152 19.01 -9.65 -46.36
C GLY A 152 20.20 -8.70 -46.21
N PHE A 153 21.19 -9.11 -45.40
CA PHE A 153 22.63 -9.25 -45.76
C PHE A 153 23.37 -9.97 -44.61
N PRO A 154 24.45 -10.74 -44.88
CA PRO A 154 25.05 -11.74 -43.99
C PRO A 154 26.26 -11.21 -43.20
N GLY A 155 26.63 -11.91 -42.13
CA GLY A 155 27.93 -11.71 -41.48
C GLY A 155 27.90 -11.94 -39.98
N GLY A 156 28.58 -12.99 -39.53
CA GLY A 156 28.62 -13.43 -38.14
C GLY A 156 29.67 -12.71 -37.29
N MET A 157 29.41 -12.72 -35.98
CA MET A 157 30.34 -12.64 -34.85
C MET A 157 29.44 -12.74 -33.61
N GLY A 158 29.49 -13.75 -32.76
CA GLY A 158 30.63 -14.28 -32.04
C GLY A 158 30.22 -14.28 -30.57
N GLY A 159 30.13 -15.48 -29.99
CA GLY A 159 29.50 -15.72 -28.69
C GLY A 159 30.11 -14.94 -27.53
N GLN A 160 29.25 -14.51 -26.62
CA GLN A 160 29.61 -14.21 -25.25
C GLN A 160 28.71 -15.02 -24.32
N ASN A 161 29.38 -15.82 -23.49
CA ASN A 161 28.84 -16.64 -22.42
C ASN A 161 27.99 -15.77 -21.48
N VAL A 162 26.67 -15.91 -21.53
CA VAL A 162 25.78 -15.40 -20.48
C VAL A 162 25.53 -16.53 -19.49
N ASN A 163 26.07 -16.35 -18.29
CA ASN A 163 25.87 -17.26 -17.16
C ASN A 163 24.39 -17.27 -16.77
N LEU A 164 23.75 -18.43 -16.91
CA LEU A 164 22.34 -18.68 -16.60
C LEU A 164 22.00 -18.47 -15.11
N GLU A 165 23.01 -18.52 -14.23
CA GLU A 165 22.90 -18.29 -12.79
C GLU A 165 22.58 -16.83 -12.43
N ASP A 166 22.98 -15.87 -13.28
CA ASP A 166 22.73 -14.43 -13.09
C ASP A 166 21.42 -13.98 -13.76
N LEU A 167 20.85 -14.87 -14.59
CA LEU A 167 19.51 -14.71 -15.13
C LEU A 167 18.51 -15.02 -14.00
N PHE A 168 18.62 -16.16 -13.31
CA PHE A 168 17.57 -16.68 -12.40
C PHE A 168 17.32 -15.95 -11.07
N GLY A 169 18.18 -15.02 -10.64
CA GLY A 169 18.14 -14.45 -9.29
C GLY A 169 17.29 -13.17 -9.11
N GLY A 170 16.72 -12.61 -10.18
CA GLY A 170 16.22 -11.23 -10.15
C GLY A 170 14.93 -10.97 -10.90
N GLY A 171 13.82 -11.62 -10.52
CA GLY A 171 12.44 -11.13 -10.78
C GLY A 171 12.13 -10.57 -12.18
N PHE A 172 12.71 -11.17 -13.21
CA PHE A 172 12.64 -10.71 -14.59
C PHE A 172 11.52 -11.48 -15.30
N ASP A 173 10.50 -10.75 -15.71
CA ASP A 173 9.41 -11.26 -16.55
C ASP A 173 10.00 -11.80 -17.85
N LEU A 174 9.90 -13.11 -18.07
CA LEU A 174 10.36 -13.79 -19.29
C LEU A 174 9.58 -13.32 -20.54
N ASN A 175 8.44 -12.65 -20.35
CA ASN A 175 7.69 -11.93 -21.38
C ASN A 175 8.42 -10.69 -21.92
N ASP A 176 9.38 -10.13 -21.17
CA ASP A 176 10.18 -8.97 -21.59
C ASP A 176 11.47 -9.39 -22.33
N LEU A 177 11.82 -10.69 -22.28
CA LEU A 177 13.03 -11.24 -22.92
C LEU A 177 12.74 -11.83 -24.32
N PHE A 178 11.54 -12.40 -24.55
CA PHE A 178 11.15 -12.92 -25.87
C PHE A 178 10.56 -11.85 -26.82
N GLY A 179 10.32 -10.63 -26.30
CA GLY A 179 9.99 -9.43 -27.08
C GLY A 179 11.18 -8.50 -27.35
N GLY A 180 12.41 -8.87 -26.95
CA GLY A 180 13.56 -7.96 -26.89
C GLY A 180 14.65 -8.15 -27.95
N GLY A 181 14.46 -9.05 -28.92
CA GLY A 181 15.48 -9.43 -29.92
C GLY A 181 15.19 -8.93 -31.33
N GLY A 182 14.96 -7.63 -31.54
CA GLY A 182 14.73 -7.10 -32.87
C GLY A 182 14.38 -5.62 -32.88
N GLY A 183 15.32 -4.79 -33.33
CA GLY A 183 15.05 -3.41 -33.72
C GLY A 183 15.13 -2.39 -32.58
N GLY A 184 16.18 -1.57 -32.64
CA GLY A 184 16.22 -0.29 -31.94
C GLY A 184 15.09 0.62 -32.40
N GLY A 185 13.94 0.49 -31.75
CA GLY A 185 12.80 1.38 -31.87
C GLY A 185 12.50 1.92 -30.49
N GLY A 186 13.00 3.12 -30.19
CA GLY A 186 12.59 3.87 -29.00
C GLY A 186 11.11 4.19 -29.08
N GLY A 187 10.26 3.22 -28.73
CA GLY A 187 8.83 3.40 -28.55
C GLY A 187 8.65 4.52 -27.54
N LYS A 188 7.92 5.57 -27.94
CA LYS A 188 7.56 6.70 -27.07
C LYS A 188 7.06 6.13 -25.74
N LYS A 189 7.88 6.16 -24.67
CA LYS A 189 7.35 6.02 -23.32
C LYS A 189 6.32 7.13 -23.19
N SER A 190 5.04 6.78 -23.27
CA SER A 190 3.95 7.71 -23.05
C SER A 190 4.21 8.33 -21.69
N SER A 191 4.62 9.60 -21.66
CA SER A 191 4.90 10.28 -20.41
C SER A 191 3.62 10.24 -19.59
N VAL A 192 3.66 9.64 -18.40
CA VAL A 192 2.56 9.73 -17.46
C VAL A 192 2.63 11.12 -16.82
N GLY A 193 1.49 11.73 -16.56
CA GLY A 193 1.44 13.01 -15.85
C GLY A 193 1.91 12.84 -14.40
N ALA A 194 2.27 13.95 -13.76
CA ALA A 194 2.70 13.90 -12.37
C ALA A 194 1.54 13.50 -11.46
N ASP A 195 1.84 12.69 -10.45
CA ASP A 195 0.89 12.37 -9.41
C ASP A 195 0.67 13.60 -8.50
N MET A 196 -0.53 13.71 -7.92
CA MET A 196 -0.94 14.79 -7.04
C MET A 196 -1.34 14.23 -5.68
N GLU A 197 -1.16 15.02 -4.63
CA GLU A 197 -1.52 14.65 -3.26
C GLU A 197 -2.43 15.72 -2.65
N VAL A 198 -3.49 15.30 -1.98
CA VAL A 198 -4.43 16.20 -1.28
C VAL A 198 -4.79 15.59 0.08
N ASN A 199 -4.96 16.44 1.10
CA ASN A 199 -5.43 16.02 2.41
C ASN A 199 -6.95 16.22 2.52
N LEU A 200 -7.67 15.18 2.93
CA LEU A 200 -9.10 15.23 3.25
C LEU A 200 -9.28 15.11 4.77
N HIS A 201 -9.88 16.13 5.37
CA HIS A 201 -10.31 16.08 6.76
C HIS A 201 -11.72 15.47 6.84
N LEU A 202 -11.88 14.46 7.70
CA LEU A 202 -13.16 13.80 7.97
C LEU A 202 -13.45 13.85 9.46
N ASP A 203 -14.72 14.00 9.81
CA ASP A 203 -15.15 13.79 11.18
C ASP A 203 -15.13 12.30 11.54
N PHE A 204 -15.01 11.99 12.83
CA PHE A 204 -14.99 10.62 13.32
C PHE A 204 -16.20 9.80 12.83
N MET A 205 -17.39 10.37 12.93
CA MET A 205 -18.63 9.70 12.50
C MET A 205 -18.70 9.51 10.98
N GLU A 206 -18.15 10.44 10.20
CA GLU A 206 -18.05 10.30 8.73
C GLU A 206 -17.10 9.17 8.35
N ALA A 207 -15.96 9.03 9.05
CA ALA A 207 -15.03 7.94 8.83
C ALA A 207 -15.62 6.57 9.22
N VAL A 208 -16.48 6.52 10.23
CA VAL A 208 -17.18 5.30 10.67
C VAL A 208 -18.26 4.89 9.68
N ASN A 209 -19.16 5.80 9.30
CA ASN A 209 -20.32 5.51 8.47
C ASN A 209 -20.01 5.48 6.97
N GLY A 210 -18.88 6.06 6.57
CA GLY A 210 -18.57 6.36 5.17
C GLY A 210 -19.21 7.69 4.75
N ALA A 211 -18.60 8.34 3.77
CA ALA A 211 -19.04 9.63 3.27
C ALA A 211 -18.74 9.76 1.79
N GLU A 212 -19.56 10.52 1.07
CA GLU A 212 -19.24 11.02 -0.26
C GLU A 212 -18.86 12.50 -0.10
N LYS A 213 -17.64 12.87 -0.51
CA LYS A 213 -17.09 14.21 -0.35
C LYS A 213 -16.57 14.71 -1.69
N ASP A 214 -16.88 15.97 -1.98
CA ASP A 214 -16.28 16.69 -3.10
C ASP A 214 -15.01 17.38 -2.63
N ILE A 215 -13.90 17.11 -3.30
CA ILE A 215 -12.61 17.74 -3.03
C ILE A 215 -12.28 18.68 -4.17
N SER A 216 -12.16 19.97 -3.87
CA SER A 216 -11.61 20.96 -4.79
C SER A 216 -10.10 21.13 -4.57
N PHE A 217 -9.35 21.04 -5.66
CA PHE A 217 -7.90 21.26 -5.68
C PHE A 217 -7.48 21.95 -6.97
N TYR A 218 -6.37 22.67 -6.92
CA TYR A 218 -5.77 23.32 -8.09
C TYR A 218 -4.91 22.32 -8.86
N GLY A 219 -5.18 22.15 -10.16
CA GLY A 219 -4.37 21.29 -11.02
C GLY A 219 -4.55 21.55 -12.51
N GLY A 220 -3.73 20.88 -13.31
CA GLY A 220 -3.80 20.99 -14.77
C GLY A 220 -5.12 20.47 -15.33
N THR A 221 -5.78 21.30 -16.14
CA THR A 221 -6.95 20.97 -16.96
C THR A 221 -6.60 21.09 -18.44
N LYS A 222 -7.32 20.36 -19.31
CA LYS A 222 -7.20 20.57 -20.75
C LYS A 222 -7.59 22.01 -21.06
N CYS A 223 -6.77 22.68 -21.86
CA CYS A 223 -7.03 24.06 -22.24
C CYS A 223 -8.32 24.14 -23.07
N THR A 224 -9.35 24.79 -22.53
CA THR A 224 -10.70 24.82 -23.14
C THR A 224 -10.73 25.35 -24.57
N PRO A 225 -9.97 26.40 -24.98
CA PRO A 225 -10.06 26.90 -26.35
C PRO A 225 -9.39 26.01 -27.39
N CYS A 226 -8.33 25.26 -27.02
CA CYS A 226 -7.61 24.41 -27.97
C CYS A 226 -7.89 22.91 -27.82
N ASP A 227 -8.74 22.54 -26.86
CA ASP A 227 -9.03 21.16 -26.45
C ASP A 227 -7.78 20.28 -26.29
N GLY A 228 -6.71 20.85 -25.73
CA GLY A 228 -5.44 20.16 -25.51
C GLY A 228 -4.50 20.09 -26.72
N SER A 229 -4.89 20.56 -27.91
CA SER A 229 -4.02 20.55 -29.09
C SER A 229 -2.82 21.49 -28.99
N GLY A 230 -2.91 22.51 -28.13
CA GLY A 230 -1.91 23.58 -27.98
C GLY A 230 -1.92 24.58 -29.15
N ALA A 231 -2.68 24.34 -30.22
CA ALA A 231 -2.78 25.21 -31.37
C ALA A 231 -3.93 26.20 -31.23
N LYS A 232 -3.88 27.32 -31.94
CA LYS A 232 -4.98 28.29 -32.02
C LYS A 232 -6.26 27.57 -32.52
N PRO A 233 -7.45 27.88 -31.97
CA PRO A 233 -8.70 27.29 -32.46
C PRO A 233 -8.81 27.39 -33.99
N GLY A 234 -9.09 26.27 -34.66
CA GLY A 234 -9.14 26.17 -36.12
C GLY A 234 -7.83 25.77 -36.81
N THR A 235 -6.69 25.82 -36.12
CA THR A 235 -5.39 25.35 -36.63
C THR A 235 -5.02 23.99 -36.05
N LYS A 236 -4.26 23.18 -36.80
CA LYS A 236 -3.81 21.86 -36.36
C LYS A 236 -2.29 21.80 -36.23
N PRO A 237 -1.74 21.17 -35.16
CA PRO A 237 -0.32 20.88 -35.07
C PRO A 237 0.17 20.08 -36.28
N GLN A 238 1.23 20.54 -36.93
CA GLN A 238 1.76 19.91 -38.14
C GLN A 238 2.85 18.90 -37.78
N THR A 239 2.97 17.80 -38.54
CA THR A 239 4.05 16.83 -38.35
C THR A 239 5.41 17.51 -38.52
N CYS A 240 6.34 17.26 -37.60
CA CYS A 240 7.66 17.86 -37.64
C CYS A 240 8.45 17.34 -38.85
N LYS A 241 8.72 18.20 -39.84
CA LYS A 241 9.47 17.83 -41.05
C LYS A 241 10.90 17.34 -40.76
N GLN A 242 11.53 17.83 -39.69
CA GLN A 242 12.92 17.47 -39.34
C GLN A 242 13.09 16.06 -38.73
N CYS A 243 12.03 15.46 -38.21
CA CYS A 243 12.09 14.10 -37.65
C CYS A 243 11.00 13.18 -38.21
N GLY A 244 10.21 13.64 -39.19
CA GLY A 244 9.08 12.87 -39.72
C GLY A 244 8.02 12.52 -38.67
N GLY A 245 7.97 13.22 -37.53
CA GLY A 245 7.05 12.92 -36.44
C GLY A 245 7.55 11.96 -35.36
N THR A 246 8.77 11.41 -35.50
CA THR A 246 9.37 10.52 -34.48
C THR A 246 9.64 11.25 -33.17
N GLY A 247 9.93 12.56 -33.23
CA GLY A 247 10.28 13.37 -32.06
C GLY A 247 11.76 13.26 -31.67
N SER A 248 12.50 12.31 -32.22
CA SER A 248 13.93 12.12 -32.02
C SER A 248 14.72 12.32 -33.31
N GLN A 249 15.99 12.67 -33.18
CA GLN A 249 16.98 12.69 -34.24
C GLN A 249 18.15 11.81 -33.81
N THR A 250 18.36 10.73 -34.53
CA THR A 250 19.52 9.86 -34.33
C THR A 250 20.74 10.50 -34.94
N ARG A 251 21.77 10.73 -34.12
CA ARG A 251 23.10 11.15 -34.57
C ARG A 251 24.01 9.94 -34.53
N SER A 252 24.48 9.52 -35.70
CA SER A 252 25.51 8.49 -35.83
C SER A 252 26.87 9.17 -35.84
N ASN A 253 27.68 8.95 -34.79
CA ASN A 253 29.11 9.24 -34.82
C ASN A 253 29.84 7.90 -34.85
N GLY A 254 30.24 7.46 -36.04
CA GLY A 254 30.84 6.15 -36.25
C GLY A 254 29.87 5.01 -35.93
N PHE A 255 30.32 4.05 -35.14
CA PHE A 255 29.57 2.85 -34.73
C PHE A 255 28.61 3.08 -33.56
N PHE A 256 28.54 4.31 -33.03
CA PHE A 256 27.57 4.69 -31.99
C PHE A 256 26.42 5.52 -32.58
N HIS A 257 25.19 5.01 -32.44
CA HIS A 257 23.97 5.75 -32.73
C HIS A 257 23.39 6.33 -31.44
N MET A 258 23.42 7.65 -31.29
CA MET A 258 22.79 8.33 -30.15
C MET A 258 21.52 9.05 -30.61
N ALA A 259 20.37 8.62 -30.10
CA ALA A 259 19.12 9.33 -30.29
C ALA A 259 19.07 10.55 -29.38
N THR A 260 18.88 11.73 -29.97
CA THR A 260 18.66 13.00 -29.26
C THR A 260 17.25 13.52 -29.55
N ASN A 261 16.69 14.35 -28.67
CA ASN A 261 15.40 14.99 -28.97
C ASN A 261 15.52 15.89 -30.21
N CYS A 262 14.55 15.79 -31.14
CA CYS A 262 14.53 16.61 -32.35
C CYS A 262 14.51 18.10 -31.98
N ARG A 263 15.45 18.88 -32.50
CA ARG A 263 15.62 20.31 -32.16
C ARG A 263 14.40 21.15 -32.53
N ALA A 264 13.72 20.85 -33.65
CA ALA A 264 12.55 21.61 -34.10
C ALA A 264 11.28 21.37 -33.27
N CYS A 265 10.98 20.13 -32.89
CA CYS A 265 9.76 19.82 -32.11
C CYS A 265 10.01 19.58 -30.62
N LYS A 266 11.27 19.60 -30.17
CA LYS A 266 11.68 19.33 -28.78
C LYS A 266 11.10 18.02 -28.23
N GLY A 267 11.03 16.98 -29.06
CA GLY A 267 10.53 15.65 -28.64
C GLY A 267 9.06 15.37 -28.94
N THR A 268 8.23 16.36 -29.28
CA THR A 268 6.77 16.13 -29.43
C THR A 268 6.38 15.45 -30.74
N GLY A 269 7.24 15.51 -31.76
CA GLY A 269 6.94 15.06 -33.13
C GLY A 269 6.01 16.00 -33.91
N LYS A 270 5.48 17.05 -33.29
CA LYS A 270 4.59 18.03 -33.93
C LYS A 270 5.09 19.46 -33.71
N VAL A 271 4.94 20.30 -34.72
CA VAL A 271 5.26 21.73 -34.67
C VAL A 271 3.96 22.51 -34.75
N ILE A 272 3.75 23.37 -33.75
CA ILE A 272 2.60 24.27 -33.68
C ILE A 272 3.02 25.59 -34.31
N LYS A 273 2.48 25.92 -35.49
CA LYS A 273 2.76 27.22 -36.15
C LYS A 273 2.10 28.37 -35.41
N GLU A 274 0.86 28.17 -34.97
CA GLU A 274 0.05 29.16 -34.28
C GLU A 274 -0.29 28.63 -32.88
N PRO A 275 0.44 29.03 -31.82
CA PRO A 275 0.14 28.57 -30.47
C PRO A 275 -1.19 29.16 -29.99
N CYS A 276 -1.93 28.37 -29.20
CA CYS A 276 -3.13 28.84 -28.50
C CYS A 276 -2.78 30.02 -27.59
N SER A 277 -3.60 31.06 -27.60
CA SER A 277 -3.43 32.26 -26.76
C SER A 277 -3.50 31.93 -25.26
N SER A 278 -4.40 31.04 -24.84
CA SER A 278 -4.64 30.73 -23.43
C SER A 278 -3.56 29.83 -22.80
N CYS A 279 -3.13 28.75 -23.47
CA CYS A 279 -2.09 27.87 -22.94
C CYS A 279 -0.68 28.10 -23.50
N LYS A 280 -0.51 29.04 -24.44
CA LYS A 280 0.76 29.35 -25.11
C LYS A 280 1.47 28.10 -25.67
N GLY A 281 0.72 27.22 -26.35
CA GLY A 281 1.28 25.99 -26.93
C GLY A 281 1.40 24.78 -25.99
N LYS A 282 1.07 24.92 -24.69
CA LYS A 282 1.20 23.80 -23.73
C LYS A 282 0.10 22.74 -23.83
N GLY A 283 -1.10 23.10 -24.29
CA GLY A 283 -2.30 22.25 -24.28
C GLY A 283 -2.98 22.15 -22.90
N ILE A 284 -2.37 22.64 -21.84
CA ILE A 284 -2.84 22.53 -20.45
C ILE A 284 -2.91 23.92 -19.83
N THR A 285 -3.97 24.18 -19.07
CA THR A 285 -4.16 25.38 -18.23
C THR A 285 -4.29 24.96 -16.78
N GLN A 286 -3.79 25.76 -15.85
CA GLN A 286 -4.00 25.53 -14.42
C GLN A 286 -5.38 26.06 -14.02
N GLY A 287 -6.12 25.31 -13.23
CA GLY A 287 -7.45 25.71 -12.75
C GLY A 287 -7.90 24.89 -11.56
N GLU A 288 -8.96 25.34 -10.91
CA GLU A 288 -9.62 24.58 -9.85
C GLU A 288 -10.37 23.39 -10.46
N ARG A 289 -10.23 22.22 -9.85
CA ARG A 289 -10.89 20.98 -10.22
C ARG A 289 -11.56 20.40 -8.98
N THR A 290 -12.80 19.98 -9.14
CA THR A 290 -13.53 19.25 -8.11
C THR A 290 -13.66 17.79 -8.52
N VAL A 291 -13.33 16.89 -7.60
CA VAL A 291 -13.50 15.44 -7.77
C VAL A 291 -14.33 14.90 -6.63
N ASN A 292 -15.39 14.16 -6.96
CA ASN A 292 -16.20 13.44 -5.99
C ASN A 292 -15.49 12.15 -5.57
N ILE A 293 -15.33 11.93 -4.27
CA ILE A 293 -14.68 10.77 -3.70
C ILE A 293 -15.63 10.07 -2.75
N LYS A 294 -15.82 8.78 -3.00
CA LYS A 294 -16.53 7.88 -2.11
C LYS A 294 -15.57 7.27 -1.09
N VAL A 295 -15.67 7.72 0.16
CA VAL A 295 -14.88 7.20 1.27
C VAL A 295 -15.58 5.97 1.85
N PRO A 296 -14.94 4.79 1.87
CA PRO A 296 -15.55 3.58 2.40
C PRO A 296 -15.75 3.69 3.92
N ALA A 297 -16.85 3.14 4.40
CA ALA A 297 -17.14 3.05 5.83
C ALA A 297 -16.05 2.26 6.57
N GLY A 298 -15.66 2.76 7.74
CA GLY A 298 -14.65 2.15 8.60
C GLY A 298 -13.20 2.49 8.24
N ILE A 299 -12.96 3.56 7.47
CA ILE A 299 -11.60 3.95 7.09
C ILE A 299 -10.77 4.39 8.30
N ASN A 300 -9.48 4.02 8.34
CA ASN A 300 -8.57 4.40 9.42
C ASN A 300 -7.97 5.80 9.18
N ASN A 301 -7.59 6.48 10.26
CA ASN A 301 -6.79 7.70 10.18
C ASN A 301 -5.43 7.42 9.49
N GLY A 302 -5.01 8.30 8.58
CA GLY A 302 -3.78 8.14 7.79
C GLY A 302 -3.91 7.22 6.58
N THR A 303 -5.11 6.73 6.25
CA THR A 303 -5.33 5.94 5.03
C THR A 303 -5.25 6.84 3.80
N THR A 304 -4.61 6.35 2.73
CA THR A 304 -4.53 7.05 1.45
C THR A 304 -5.44 6.38 0.42
N ILE A 305 -6.38 7.13 -0.15
CA ILE A 305 -7.21 6.68 -1.28
C ILE A 305 -6.54 7.12 -2.59
N LYS A 306 -6.34 6.19 -3.51
CA LYS A 306 -5.81 6.48 -4.85
C LYS A 306 -6.94 6.61 -5.86
N LEU A 307 -6.99 7.75 -6.55
CA LEU A 307 -7.84 7.96 -7.72
C LEU A 307 -6.98 7.94 -8.99
N ALA A 308 -7.17 6.92 -9.81
CA ALA A 308 -6.38 6.74 -11.02
C ALA A 308 -6.77 7.75 -12.10
N GLY A 309 -5.78 8.44 -12.69
CA GLY A 309 -6.01 9.40 -13.78
C GLY A 309 -6.52 10.78 -13.36
N GLU A 310 -6.63 11.05 -12.05
CA GLU A 310 -7.10 12.34 -11.53
C GLU A 310 -5.99 13.35 -11.25
N GLY A 311 -4.72 12.98 -11.44
CA GLY A 311 -3.57 13.86 -11.24
C GLY A 311 -3.31 14.83 -12.41
N GLU A 312 -2.07 15.29 -12.52
CA GLU A 312 -1.68 16.24 -13.56
C GLU A 312 -1.79 15.60 -14.96
N PRO A 313 -2.23 16.36 -15.98
CA PRO A 313 -2.23 15.89 -17.35
C PRO A 313 -0.82 15.84 -17.93
N SER A 314 -0.58 14.83 -18.75
CA SER A 314 0.63 14.74 -19.59
C SER A 314 0.37 15.32 -20.98
N LYS A 315 1.43 15.79 -21.65
CA LYS A 315 1.34 16.32 -23.02
C LYS A 315 0.97 15.24 -24.05
N THR A 316 1.41 14.00 -23.83
CA THR A 316 1.31 12.94 -24.83
C THR A 316 0.90 11.58 -24.26
N GLY A 317 0.67 11.48 -22.95
CA GLY A 317 0.33 10.23 -22.29
C GLY A 317 -0.81 10.38 -21.28
N ARG A 318 -0.97 9.36 -20.44
CA ARG A 318 -2.03 9.30 -19.43
C ARG A 318 -1.79 10.35 -18.34
N ARG A 319 -2.86 10.79 -17.69
CA ARG A 319 -2.76 11.63 -16.49
C ARG A 319 -2.13 10.85 -15.33
N GLY A 320 -1.52 11.58 -14.41
CA GLY A 320 -1.09 11.02 -13.12
C GLY A 320 -2.27 10.61 -12.26
N ASN A 321 -1.99 10.10 -11.07
CA ASN A 321 -2.98 9.72 -10.07
C ASN A 321 -3.15 10.84 -9.03
N LEU A 322 -4.30 10.88 -8.37
CA LEU A 322 -4.51 11.71 -7.18
C LEU A 322 -4.51 10.81 -5.95
N PHE A 323 -3.63 11.07 -4.99
CA PHE A 323 -3.59 10.42 -3.69
C PHE A 323 -4.26 11.33 -2.67
N VAL A 324 -5.29 10.81 -2.01
CA VAL A 324 -6.08 11.54 -1.02
C VAL A 324 -5.76 10.97 0.34
N HIS A 325 -5.00 11.72 1.13
CA HIS A 325 -4.61 11.36 2.48
C HIS A 325 -5.72 11.74 3.46
N ILE A 326 -6.26 10.76 4.18
CA ILE A 326 -7.37 10.99 5.10
C ILE A 326 -6.84 11.30 6.49
N THR A 327 -7.27 12.42 7.03
CA THR A 327 -7.07 12.79 8.43
C THR A 327 -8.42 12.80 9.13
N VAL A 328 -8.59 11.92 10.14
CA VAL A 328 -9.83 11.79 10.91
C VAL A 328 -9.69 12.57 12.21
N SER A 329 -10.65 13.46 12.47
CA SER A 329 -10.75 14.21 13.72
C SER A 329 -11.08 13.30 14.91
N GLU A 330 -10.54 13.62 16.09
CA GLU A 330 -10.88 12.92 17.33
C GLU A 330 -12.33 13.20 17.76
N HIS A 331 -12.97 12.23 18.42
CA HIS A 331 -14.33 12.37 18.94
C HIS A 331 -14.29 12.57 20.46
N GLU A 332 -15.19 13.42 20.99
CA GLU A 332 -15.22 13.76 22.42
C GLU A 332 -15.49 12.55 23.32
N LEU A 333 -16.36 11.63 22.88
CA LEU A 333 -16.75 10.43 23.64
C LEU A 333 -15.99 9.17 23.22
N PHE A 334 -15.63 9.04 21.95
CA PHE A 334 -15.21 7.75 21.37
C PHE A 334 -13.73 7.80 21.02
N ARG A 335 -12.97 6.85 21.56
CA ARG A 335 -11.57 6.64 21.18
C ARG A 335 -11.45 5.37 20.36
N ARG A 336 -11.00 5.49 19.11
CA ARG A 336 -10.83 4.34 18.22
C ARG A 336 -9.44 3.73 18.35
N GLN A 337 -9.40 2.40 18.46
CA GLN A 337 -8.19 1.60 18.43
C GLN A 337 -8.39 0.48 17.40
N GLY A 338 -7.84 0.67 16.20
CA GLY A 338 -8.13 -0.22 15.06
C GLY A 338 -9.61 -0.16 14.70
N ASN A 339 -10.30 -1.30 14.83
CA ASN A 339 -11.75 -1.37 14.57
C ASN A 339 -12.58 -1.39 15.87
N ASP A 340 -11.90 -1.38 17.02
CA ASP A 340 -12.54 -1.34 18.32
C ASP A 340 -12.69 0.11 18.79
N ILE A 341 -13.71 0.33 19.61
CA ILE A 341 -14.02 1.64 20.18
C ILE A 341 -13.96 1.57 21.69
N HIS A 342 -13.37 2.59 22.30
CA HIS A 342 -13.25 2.73 23.73
C HIS A 342 -14.07 3.94 24.16
N LEU A 343 -14.91 3.74 25.17
CA LEU A 343 -15.75 4.76 25.78
C LEU A 343 -15.56 4.70 27.29
N ASP A 344 -15.34 5.86 27.89
CA ASP A 344 -15.30 5.98 29.35
C ASP A 344 -16.68 6.37 29.86
N VAL A 345 -17.22 5.58 30.78
CA VAL A 345 -18.56 5.79 31.34
C VAL A 345 -18.43 6.07 32.84
N PRO A 346 -18.73 7.29 33.30
CA PRO A 346 -18.71 7.60 34.71
C PRO A 346 -19.89 6.92 35.41
N ILE A 347 -19.60 6.17 36.48
CA ILE A 347 -20.60 5.58 37.36
C ILE A 347 -20.38 6.05 38.80
N THR A 348 -21.44 6.17 39.59
CA THR A 348 -21.33 6.53 41.01
C THR A 348 -20.83 5.35 41.84
N ILE A 349 -20.30 5.63 43.04
CA ILE A 349 -19.89 4.59 44.01
C ILE A 349 -21.07 3.65 44.31
N SER A 350 -22.27 4.19 44.51
CA SER A 350 -23.47 3.40 44.80
C SER A 350 -23.81 2.46 43.64
N GLN A 351 -23.74 2.93 42.39
CA GLN A 351 -23.97 2.10 41.20
C GLN A 351 -22.92 0.99 41.06
N ALA A 352 -21.66 1.29 41.37
CA ALA A 352 -20.59 0.30 41.35
C ALA A 352 -20.79 -0.81 42.40
N ILE A 353 -21.24 -0.45 43.61
CA ILE A 353 -21.47 -1.39 44.71
C ILE A 353 -22.76 -2.20 44.49
N LEU A 354 -23.88 -1.52 44.27
CA LEU A 354 -25.23 -2.12 44.25
C LEU A 354 -25.61 -2.72 42.89
N GLY A 355 -24.86 -2.40 41.84
CA GLY A 355 -25.24 -2.66 40.46
C GLY A 355 -26.33 -1.70 39.99
N ASP A 356 -26.37 -1.45 38.69
CA ASP A 356 -27.38 -0.59 38.06
C ASP A 356 -27.54 -0.95 36.57
N THR A 357 -28.44 -0.30 35.85
CA THR A 357 -28.51 -0.34 34.39
C THR A 357 -28.26 1.06 33.84
N VAL A 358 -27.24 1.20 33.00
CA VAL A 358 -26.82 2.49 32.44
C VAL A 358 -27.03 2.50 30.92
N SER A 359 -27.52 3.61 30.37
CA SER A 359 -27.58 3.80 28.91
C SER A 359 -26.18 4.13 28.37
N ILE A 360 -25.72 3.36 27.38
CA ILE A 360 -24.42 3.49 26.76
C ILE A 360 -24.58 4.01 25.32
N PRO A 361 -23.97 5.16 24.96
CA PRO A 361 -23.93 5.59 23.58
C PRO A 361 -23.03 4.67 22.76
N THR A 362 -23.53 4.25 21.61
CA THR A 362 -22.82 3.45 20.60
C THR A 362 -22.80 4.21 19.27
N LEU A 363 -22.07 3.71 18.27
CA LEU A 363 -22.06 4.33 16.93
C LEU A 363 -23.42 4.30 16.22
N SER A 364 -24.34 3.43 16.63
CA SER A 364 -25.62 3.18 15.96
C SER A 364 -26.85 3.65 16.75
N GLY A 365 -26.64 4.29 17.91
CA GLY A 365 -27.69 4.66 18.85
C GLY A 365 -27.30 4.33 20.28
N GLU A 366 -28.27 4.11 21.15
CA GLU A 366 -28.03 3.81 22.57
C GLU A 366 -28.35 2.34 22.89
N VAL A 367 -27.62 1.78 23.85
CA VAL A 367 -27.83 0.42 24.35
C VAL A 367 -27.79 0.43 25.87
N GLU A 368 -28.78 -0.18 26.51
CA GLU A 368 -28.76 -0.39 27.95
C GLU A 368 -27.75 -1.48 28.34
N LEU A 369 -26.82 -1.15 29.24
CA LEU A 369 -25.83 -2.06 29.78
C LEU A 369 -26.04 -2.25 31.28
N LYS A 370 -26.20 -3.50 31.69
CA LYS A 370 -26.25 -3.88 33.11
C LYS A 370 -24.86 -3.80 33.73
N VAL A 371 -24.71 -2.97 34.74
CA VAL A 371 -23.52 -2.86 35.61
C VAL A 371 -23.66 -3.89 36.74
N PRO A 372 -22.77 -4.88 36.83
CA PRO A 372 -22.79 -5.87 37.91
C PRO A 372 -22.52 -5.25 39.29
N LYS A 373 -22.98 -5.94 40.33
CA LYS A 373 -22.63 -5.63 41.72
C LYS A 373 -21.12 -5.79 41.93
N GLY A 374 -20.51 -4.87 42.67
CA GLY A 374 -19.07 -4.90 42.98
C GLY A 374 -18.17 -4.56 41.78
N THR A 375 -18.66 -3.77 40.81
CA THR A 375 -17.87 -3.33 39.65
C THR A 375 -16.67 -2.51 40.10
N GLN A 376 -15.47 -2.88 39.64
CA GLN A 376 -14.23 -2.21 40.03
C GLN A 376 -13.92 -0.99 39.14
N PRO A 377 -13.18 0.03 39.66
CA PRO A 377 -12.69 1.13 38.83
C PRO A 377 -11.85 0.63 37.65
N ASN A 378 -12.10 1.16 36.45
CA ASN A 378 -11.51 0.76 35.17
C ASN A 378 -11.82 -0.68 34.73
N GLU A 379 -12.78 -1.36 35.37
CA GLU A 379 -13.31 -2.62 34.84
C GLU A 379 -13.92 -2.36 33.45
N LYS A 380 -13.68 -3.30 32.54
CA LYS A 380 -14.10 -3.18 31.14
C LYS A 380 -15.22 -4.16 30.84
N ARG A 381 -16.24 -3.70 30.12
CA ARG A 381 -17.27 -4.56 29.50
C ARG A 381 -17.20 -4.43 28.00
N VAL A 382 -17.43 -5.55 27.32
CA VAL A 382 -17.30 -5.63 25.86
C VAL A 382 -18.68 -5.81 25.25
N LEU A 383 -19.07 -4.85 24.41
CA LEU A 383 -20.23 -4.93 23.53
C LEU A 383 -19.74 -5.43 22.17
N LYS A 384 -19.89 -6.73 21.91
CA LYS A 384 -19.47 -7.37 20.66
C LYS A 384 -20.26 -6.80 19.48
N GLY A 385 -19.59 -6.54 18.36
CA GLY A 385 -20.22 -6.06 17.11
C GLY A 385 -20.71 -4.61 17.16
N LYS A 386 -20.35 -3.84 18.20
CA LYS A 386 -20.70 -2.41 18.35
C LYS A 386 -19.54 -1.45 18.05
N GLY A 387 -18.43 -1.97 17.51
CA GLY A 387 -17.29 -1.18 17.05
C GLY A 387 -17.45 -0.70 15.60
N VAL A 388 -16.32 -0.36 14.98
CA VAL A 388 -16.26 0.11 13.60
C VAL A 388 -16.30 -1.08 12.63
N ARG A 389 -16.92 -0.90 11.46
CA ARG A 389 -16.93 -1.91 10.40
C ARG A 389 -15.52 -2.12 9.84
N PHE A 390 -15.17 -3.37 9.52
CA PHE A 390 -13.96 -3.67 8.78
C PHE A 390 -14.08 -3.14 7.34
N VAL A 391 -13.01 -2.55 6.81
CA VAL A 391 -12.99 -2.08 5.42
C VAL A 391 -13.15 -3.30 4.49
N ASN A 392 -14.12 -3.24 3.57
CA ASN A 392 -14.50 -4.32 2.66
C ASN A 392 -15.04 -5.61 3.32
N SER A 393 -15.48 -5.55 4.58
CA SER A 393 -16.16 -6.66 5.25
C SER A 393 -17.46 -6.20 5.91
N THR A 394 -18.35 -7.15 6.17
CA THR A 394 -19.60 -6.94 6.93
C THR A 394 -19.40 -7.10 8.43
N GLU A 395 -18.21 -7.52 8.86
CA GLU A 395 -17.87 -7.66 10.27
C GLU A 395 -17.67 -6.31 10.96
N PHE A 396 -17.94 -6.28 12.25
CA PHE A 396 -17.79 -5.12 13.11
C PHE A 396 -16.83 -5.45 14.25
N GLY A 397 -16.03 -4.47 14.66
CA GLY A 397 -15.26 -4.55 15.89
C GLY A 397 -16.15 -4.54 17.13
N SER A 398 -15.52 -4.44 18.30
CA SER A 398 -16.20 -4.37 19.59
C SER A 398 -16.12 -2.97 20.21
N GLN A 399 -17.10 -2.64 21.04
CA GLN A 399 -17.03 -1.46 21.87
C GLN A 399 -16.67 -1.86 23.30
N PHE A 400 -15.56 -1.34 23.80
CA PHE A 400 -15.08 -1.46 25.16
C PHE A 400 -15.59 -0.29 26.00
N VAL A 401 -16.42 -0.61 26.98
CA VAL A 401 -16.92 0.33 27.98
C VAL A 401 -16.04 0.24 29.20
N HIS A 402 -15.38 1.34 29.56
CA HIS A 402 -14.52 1.45 30.74
C HIS A 402 -15.29 2.19 31.82
N PHE A 403 -15.52 1.53 32.96
CA PHE A 403 -16.23 2.17 34.06
C PHE A 403 -15.29 3.04 34.89
N ILE A 404 -15.57 4.33 34.96
CA ILE A 404 -14.84 5.27 35.81
C ILE A 404 -15.70 5.56 37.03
N VAL A 405 -15.31 5.08 38.20
CA VAL A 405 -16.04 5.34 39.44
C VAL A 405 -15.80 6.79 39.87
N SER A 406 -16.85 7.61 39.81
CA SER A 406 -16.82 9.01 40.21
C SER A 406 -17.12 9.14 41.71
N ILE A 407 -16.13 9.65 42.45
CA ILE A 407 -16.23 9.91 43.89
C ILE A 407 -16.63 11.38 44.08
N PRO A 408 -17.76 11.69 44.75
CA PRO A 408 -18.18 13.06 44.96
C PRO A 408 -17.17 13.81 45.84
N LYS A 409 -16.76 15.01 45.41
CA LYS A 409 -15.80 15.86 46.16
C LYS A 409 -16.39 16.48 47.42
N ASN A 410 -17.70 16.72 47.41
CA ASN A 410 -18.43 17.32 48.52
C ASN A 410 -19.59 16.40 48.89
N ILE A 411 -19.79 16.18 50.19
CA ILE A 411 -20.88 15.38 50.73
C ILE A 411 -21.56 16.15 51.85
N ASN A 412 -22.87 15.95 52.01
CA ASN A 412 -23.64 16.54 53.12
C ASN A 412 -23.48 15.72 54.41
N GLN A 413 -23.93 16.27 55.54
CA GLN A 413 -23.79 15.61 56.86
C GLN A 413 -24.43 14.22 56.87
N LYS A 414 -25.64 14.07 56.29
CA LYS A 414 -26.34 12.79 56.20
C LYS A 414 -25.56 11.74 55.39
N GLN A 415 -24.96 12.14 54.26
CA GLN A 415 -24.10 11.27 53.45
C GLN A 415 -22.85 10.85 54.21
N GLN A 416 -22.25 11.77 54.98
CA GLN A 416 -21.09 11.46 55.81
C GLN A 416 -21.42 10.46 56.92
N GLU A 417 -22.57 10.61 57.58
CA GLU A 417 -23.08 9.65 58.57
C GLU A 417 -23.27 8.25 57.96
N LEU A 418 -23.95 8.16 56.81
CA LEU A 418 -24.17 6.89 56.11
C LEU A 418 -22.86 6.22 55.67
N ILE A 419 -21.88 6.99 55.19
CA ILE A 419 -20.56 6.44 54.80
C ILE A 419 -19.79 5.93 56.02
N LYS A 420 -19.90 6.60 57.17
CA LYS A 420 -19.27 6.12 58.43
C LYS A 420 -19.91 4.83 58.93
N GLU A 421 -21.24 4.72 58.85
CA GLU A 421 -21.97 3.49 59.19
C GLU A 421 -21.57 2.35 58.26
N PHE A 422 -21.49 2.61 56.95
CA PHE A 422 -21.01 1.65 55.97
C PHE A 422 -19.56 1.18 56.26
N ASP A 423 -18.64 2.09 56.57
CA ASP A 423 -17.26 1.76 56.95
C ASP A 423 -17.17 0.88 58.21
N GLN A 424 -18.06 1.10 59.20
CA GLN A 424 -18.13 0.24 60.39
C GLN A 424 -18.58 -1.19 60.03
N GLU A 425 -19.58 -1.34 59.18
CA GLU A 425 -20.03 -2.65 58.69
C GLU A 425 -18.96 -3.34 57.82
N GLU A 426 -18.25 -2.60 56.97
CA GLU A 426 -17.12 -3.15 56.20
C GLU A 426 -16.01 -3.66 57.11
N LYS A 427 -15.67 -2.91 58.17
CA LYS A 427 -14.65 -3.33 59.16
C LYS A 427 -15.06 -4.58 59.93
N LYS A 428 -16.35 -4.78 60.19
CA LYS A 428 -16.86 -6.03 60.81
C LYS A 428 -16.68 -7.23 59.89
N ASN A 429 -16.93 -7.05 58.59
CA ASN A 429 -16.87 -8.14 57.60
C ASN A 429 -15.44 -8.46 57.12
N ASN A 430 -14.61 -7.43 56.88
CA ASN A 430 -13.28 -7.57 56.27
C ASN A 430 -12.11 -7.38 57.26
N GLY A 431 -12.41 -7.03 58.52
CA GLY A 431 -11.43 -6.59 59.50
C GLY A 431 -11.01 -5.13 59.31
N PRO A 432 -10.31 -4.52 60.29
CA PRO A 432 -9.78 -3.18 60.13
C PRO A 432 -8.78 -3.15 58.98
N LEU A 433 -8.68 -2.02 58.26
CA LEU A 433 -7.81 -1.88 57.09
C LEU A 433 -6.37 -2.31 57.43
N ASP A 434 -5.89 -1.96 58.62
CA ASP A 434 -4.54 -2.26 59.14
C ASP A 434 -4.29 -3.73 59.51
N SER A 435 -5.34 -4.56 59.49
CA SER A 435 -5.18 -6.00 59.75
C SER A 435 -4.50 -6.69 58.57
N LEU A 436 -3.60 -7.63 58.87
CA LEU A 436 -2.95 -8.48 57.86
C LEU A 436 -3.95 -9.34 57.06
N SER A 437 -5.15 -9.53 57.61
CA SER A 437 -6.27 -10.23 56.98
C SER A 437 -7.02 -9.38 55.95
N HIS A 438 -6.87 -8.05 55.95
CA HIS A 438 -7.60 -7.20 55.02
C HIS A 438 -7.14 -7.46 53.57
N PRO A 439 -8.05 -7.77 52.63
CA PRO A 439 -7.69 -8.17 51.27
C PRO A 439 -6.77 -7.17 50.56
N VAL A 440 -7.07 -5.87 50.73
CA VAL A 440 -6.35 -4.76 50.08
C VAL A 440 -4.91 -4.62 50.57
N LEU A 441 -4.67 -4.68 51.88
CA LEU A 441 -3.32 -4.49 52.44
C LEU A 441 -2.48 -5.76 52.39
N SER A 442 -3.07 -6.95 52.36
CA SER A 442 -2.30 -8.20 52.30
C SER A 442 -1.40 -8.28 51.05
N PHE A 443 -1.91 -7.83 49.89
CA PHE A 443 -1.14 -7.71 48.66
C PHE A 443 -0.09 -6.61 48.75
N TRP A 444 -0.49 -5.41 49.20
CA TRP A 444 0.41 -4.25 49.24
C TRP A 444 1.55 -4.44 50.25
N ASN A 445 1.29 -5.03 51.41
CA ASN A 445 2.31 -5.36 52.41
C ASN A 445 3.31 -6.40 51.89
N LYS A 446 2.85 -7.43 51.17
CA LYS A 446 3.74 -8.41 50.49
C LYS A 446 4.57 -7.73 49.40
N ALA A 447 3.97 -6.85 48.61
CA ALA A 447 4.67 -6.11 47.56
C ALA A 447 5.74 -5.17 48.16
N MET A 448 5.40 -4.43 49.22
CA MET A 448 6.31 -3.56 49.95
C MET A 448 7.45 -4.34 50.61
N LYS A 449 7.17 -5.52 51.18
CA LYS A 449 8.23 -6.42 51.69
C LYS A 449 9.19 -6.83 50.58
N ARG A 450 8.69 -7.31 49.44
CA ARG A 450 9.50 -7.66 48.26
C ARG A 450 10.32 -6.47 47.75
N TRP A 451 9.75 -5.27 47.75
CA TRP A 451 10.46 -4.06 47.32
C TRP A 451 11.57 -3.67 48.30
N ARG A 452 11.34 -3.76 49.62
CA ARG A 452 12.39 -3.54 50.64
C ARG A 452 13.51 -4.56 50.51
N ASP A 453 13.18 -5.84 50.32
CA ASP A 453 14.16 -6.91 50.12
C ASP A 453 14.98 -6.68 48.84
N TYR A 454 14.33 -6.24 47.77
CA TYR A 454 14.99 -5.85 46.52
C TYR A 454 15.92 -4.64 46.72
N SER A 455 15.42 -3.55 47.32
CA SER A 455 16.21 -2.34 47.57
C SER A 455 17.44 -2.61 48.46
N ASN A 456 17.30 -3.45 49.48
CA ASN A 456 18.41 -3.81 50.36
C ASN A 456 19.50 -4.65 49.67
N LYS A 457 19.17 -5.40 48.61
CA LYS A 457 20.16 -6.12 47.78
C LYS A 457 21.04 -5.20 46.94
N PHE A 458 20.62 -3.97 46.66
CA PHE A 458 21.41 -2.96 45.92
C PHE A 458 22.11 -1.94 46.81
N LYS A 459 21.87 -1.98 48.13
CA LYS A 459 22.57 -1.13 49.12
C LYS A 459 23.79 -1.80 49.73
N LYS A 460 23.97 -3.11 49.52
CA LYS A 460 25.21 -3.85 49.77
C LYS A 460 25.98 -3.97 48.47
#